data_AF-A0A1Q7AIJ6-F1
#
_entry.id   AF-A0A1Q7AIJ6-F1
#
_cell.length_a   1.000
_cell.length_b   1.000
_cell.length_c   1.000
_cell.angle_alpha   90.00
_cell.angle_beta   90.00
_cell.angle_gamma   90.00
#
_symmetry.space_group_name_H-M   'P 1'
#
loop_
_entity.id
_entity.type
_entity.pdbx_description
1 polymer ?
#
loop_
_entity_poly.entity_id
_entity_poly.type
_entity_poly.pdbx_seq_one_letter_code
_entity_poly.pdbx_strand_id
1 'polypeptide(L)'
;MKVRIKETPREQELDGVRLDSLRPGSTRDVSLSIGAWLIAEGYAEPEMRRGPREEHDFSGVKETRASAPDEHRPRRRSTDR
;
A
#
# COMPACT_ATOMS: atom_id res chain seq x y z
N MET A 1 -10.57 5.25 10.49
CA MET A 1 -9.58 4.25 10.03
C MET A 1 -8.28 4.56 10.75
N LYS A 2 -7.61 3.56 11.31
CA LYS A 2 -6.35 3.80 12.02
C LYS A 2 -5.14 3.58 11.14
N VAL A 3 -4.23 4.56 11.17
CA VAL A 3 -2.95 4.51 10.48
C VAL A 3 -1.83 4.88 11.43
N ARG A 4 -0.67 4.23 11.25
CA ARG A 4 0.58 4.58 11.92
C ARG A 4 1.40 5.46 11.01
N ILE A 5 1.69 6.67 11.46
CA ILE A 5 2.51 7.63 10.71
C ILE A 5 3.96 7.16 10.74
N LYS A 6 4.60 7.04 9.59
CA LYS A 6 6.02 6.66 9.43
C LYS A 6 6.89 7.89 9.26
N GLU A 7 6.41 8.85 8.49
CA GLU A 7 7.11 10.08 8.16
C GLU A 7 6.13 11.26 8.26
N THR A 8 6.63 12.43 8.65
CA THR A 8 5.82 13.65 8.68
C THR A 8 5.48 14.06 7.25
N PRO A 9 4.19 14.20 6.89
CA PRO A 9 3.82 14.69 5.57
C PRO A 9 4.44 16.05 5.28
N ARG A 10 4.84 16.27 4.03
CA ARG A 10 5.34 17.57 3.59
C ARG A 10 4.19 18.57 3.41
N GLU A 11 3.03 18.05 3.09
CA GLU A 11 1.76 18.76 2.95
C GLU A 11 1.24 19.18 4.33
N GLN A 12 0.85 20.45 4.45
CA GLN A 12 0.35 21.00 5.72
C GLN A 12 -1.13 20.70 5.93
N GLU A 13 -1.90 20.59 4.85
CA GLU A 13 -3.33 20.37 4.87
C GLU A 13 -3.77 19.55 3.66
N LEU A 14 -4.73 18.65 3.87
CA LEU A 14 -5.39 17.90 2.81
C LEU A 14 -6.90 17.87 3.09
N ASP A 15 -7.71 18.34 2.15
CA ASP A 15 -9.18 18.43 2.28
C ASP A 15 -9.65 19.10 3.59
N GLY A 16 -8.98 20.17 4.03
CA GLY A 16 -9.29 20.86 5.29
C GLY A 16 -8.78 20.16 6.55
N VAL A 17 -8.08 19.03 6.41
CA VAL A 17 -7.46 18.29 7.53
C VAL A 17 -6.01 18.69 7.67
N ARG A 18 -5.66 19.27 8.83
CA ARG A 18 -4.29 19.68 9.16
C ARG A 18 -3.40 18.47 9.42
N LEU A 19 -2.37 18.30 8.59
CA LEU A 19 -1.42 17.20 8.63
C LEU A 19 -0.12 17.57 9.37
N ASP A 20 0.11 18.86 9.63
CA ASP A 20 1.32 19.40 10.29
C ASP A 20 1.56 18.84 11.71
N SER A 21 0.48 18.37 12.35
CA SER A 21 0.54 17.80 13.71
C SER A 21 0.84 16.30 13.73
N LEU A 22 0.96 15.65 12.56
CA LEU A 22 1.23 14.23 12.45
C LEU A 22 2.69 13.94 12.75
N ARG A 23 2.93 13.18 13.82
CA ARG A 23 4.28 12.80 14.25
C ARG A 23 4.59 11.36 13.84
N PRO A 24 5.79 11.08 13.30
CA PRO A 24 6.28 9.73 13.08
C PRO A 24 6.14 8.86 14.34
N GLY A 25 5.76 7.59 14.15
CA GLY A 25 5.50 6.63 15.21
C GLY A 25 4.16 6.79 15.90
N SER A 26 3.45 7.91 15.71
CA SER A 26 2.11 8.09 16.27
C SER A 26 1.06 7.35 15.45
N THR A 27 0.02 6.89 16.13
CA THR A 27 -1.15 6.27 15.52
C THR A 27 -2.28 7.28 15.52
N ARG A 28 -2.98 7.42 14.39
CA ARG A 28 -4.08 8.37 14.23
C ARG A 28 -5.30 7.71 13.62
N ASP A 29 -6.47 8.06 14.13
CA ASP A 29 -7.74 7.72 13.50
C ASP A 29 -8.14 8.86 12.55
N VAL A 30 -8.24 8.54 11.27
CA VAL A 30 -8.53 9.48 10.18
C VAL A 30 -9.66 8.94 9.31
N SER A 31 -10.21 9.79 8.43
CA SER A 31 -11.17 9.35 7.42
C SER A 31 -10.51 8.39 6.42
N LEU A 32 -11.33 7.60 5.72
CA LEU A 32 -10.83 6.61 4.75
C LEU A 32 -10.02 7.27 3.63
N SER A 33 -10.46 8.41 3.12
CA SER A 33 -9.79 9.14 2.04
C SER A 33 -8.41 9.64 2.46
N ILE A 34 -8.30 10.25 3.65
CA ILE A 34 -7.02 10.74 4.19
C ILE A 34 -6.09 9.56 4.50
N GLY A 35 -6.62 8.48 5.08
CA GLY A 35 -5.84 7.27 5.35
C GLY A 35 -5.29 6.65 4.08
N ALA A 36 -6.11 6.52 3.04
CA ALA A 36 -5.70 6.00 1.74
C ALA A 36 -4.62 6.87 1.09
N TRP A 37 -4.76 8.20 1.15
CA TRP A 37 -3.75 9.12 0.63
C TRP A 37 -2.42 9.03 1.39
N LEU A 38 -2.45 9.03 2.73
CA LEU A 38 -1.25 8.89 3.56
C LEU A 38 -0.52 7.56 3.31
N ILE A 39 -1.26 6.49 3.02
CA ILE A 39 -0.69 5.18 2.68
C ILE A 39 -0.10 5.20 1.26
N ALA A 40 -0.82 5.78 0.29
CA ALA A 40 -0.38 5.85 -1.10
C ALA A 40 0.92 6.67 -1.27
N GLU A 41 1.05 7.77 -0.54
CA GLU A 41 2.27 8.60 -0.52
C GLU A 41 3.39 8.02 0.37
N GLY A 42 3.11 6.93 1.10
CA GLY A 42 4.09 6.27 1.97
C GLY A 42 4.33 6.96 3.32
N TYR A 43 3.56 8.00 3.66
CA TYR A 43 3.64 8.69 4.95
C TYR A 43 3.09 7.86 6.11
N ALA A 44 2.21 6.89 5.85
CA ALA A 44 1.63 6.05 6.88
C ALA A 44 1.45 4.59 6.42
N GLU A 45 1.27 3.71 7.40
CA GLU A 45 0.85 2.31 7.18
C GLU A 45 -0.47 2.05 7.91
N PRO A 46 -1.35 1.19 7.38
CA PRO A 46 -2.57 0.80 8.07
C PRO A 46 -2.20 0.11 9.39
N GLU A 47 -2.83 0.55 10.49
CA GLU A 47 -2.63 -0.10 11.79
C GLU A 47 -3.43 -1.41 11.79
N MET A 48 -2.83 -2.46 11.25
CA MET A 48 -3.39 -3.80 11.29
C MET A 48 -3.38 -4.29 12.73
N ARG A 49 -4.53 -4.16 13.41
CA ARG A 49 -4.80 -4.97 14.59
C ARG A 49 -4.66 -6.43 14.15
N ARG A 50 -3.60 -7.11 14.60
CA ARG A 50 -3.45 -8.56 14.46
C ARG A 50 -4.57 -9.25 15.23
N GLY A 51 -5.76 -9.32 14.65
CA GLY A 51 -6.75 -10.35 14.94
C GLY A 51 -6.33 -11.64 14.21
N PRO A 52 -6.66 -12.83 14.73
CA PRO A 52 -6.11 -14.09 14.23
C PRO A 52 -6.60 -14.54 12.85
N ARG A 53 -7.28 -13.69 12.05
CA ARG A 53 -7.85 -14.14 10.77
C ARG A 53 -8.23 -13.01 9.82
N GLU A 54 -7.26 -12.26 9.30
CA GLU A 54 -7.49 -11.39 8.15
C GLU A 54 -6.30 -11.52 7.18
N GLU A 55 -6.25 -12.66 6.49
CA GLU A 55 -5.68 -12.75 5.14
C GLU A 55 -6.66 -12.05 4.18
N HIS A 56 -6.76 -10.73 4.27
CA HIS A 56 -7.41 -9.93 3.23
C HIS A 56 -6.33 -9.23 2.43
N ASP A 57 -6.07 -9.81 1.26
CA ASP A 57 -5.53 -9.22 0.05
C ASP A 57 -5.44 -7.67 0.04
N PHE A 58 -4.27 -7.16 0.39
CA PHE A 58 -3.77 -5.87 -0.09
C PHE A 58 -2.49 -6.07 -0.91
N SER A 59 -2.43 -7.15 -1.69
CA SER A 59 -1.36 -7.40 -2.68
C SER A 59 -1.58 -6.64 -4.01
N GLY A 60 -2.41 -5.58 -3.99
CA GLY A 60 -3.03 -4.95 -5.15
C GLY A 60 -2.52 -3.57 -5.56
N VAL A 61 -1.33 -3.13 -5.15
CA VAL A 61 -0.64 -2.01 -5.82
C VAL A 61 0.76 -2.47 -6.22
N LYS A 62 0.79 -3.34 -7.23
CA LYS A 62 1.99 -3.45 -8.07
C LYS A 62 2.10 -2.15 -8.85
N GLU A 63 3.10 -1.37 -8.46
CA GLU A 63 3.79 -0.37 -9.26
C GLU A 63 3.63 -0.65 -10.76
N THR A 64 2.97 0.27 -11.46
CA THR A 64 2.78 0.23 -12.90
C THR A 64 4.13 0.36 -13.59
N ARG A 65 4.82 -0.77 -13.81
CA ARG A 65 5.76 -0.91 -14.93
C ARG A 65 5.24 -2.03 -15.82
N ALA A 66 4.58 -1.58 -16.88
CA ALA A 66 4.17 -2.42 -17.99
C ALA A 66 5.42 -3.04 -18.65
N SER A 67 5.78 -4.25 -18.22
CA SER A 67 6.57 -5.16 -19.06
C SER A 67 5.56 -5.94 -19.90
N ALA A 68 5.58 -5.68 -21.20
CA ALA A 68 4.75 -6.32 -22.20
C ALA A 68 4.84 -7.86 -22.12
N PRO A 69 3.75 -8.61 -22.42
CA PRO A 69 3.80 -10.05 -22.52
C PRO A 69 4.26 -10.44 -23.92
N ASP A 70 5.31 -11.24 -24.03
CA ASP A 70 5.50 -12.08 -25.21
C ASP A 70 5.45 -13.55 -24.77
N GLU A 71 4.23 -14.07 -24.81
CA GLU A 71 3.94 -15.49 -24.72
C GLU A 71 4.32 -16.17 -26.03
N HIS A 72 5.48 -16.83 -26.10
CA HIS A 72 5.63 -17.94 -27.02
C HIS A 72 6.56 -19.02 -26.49
N ARG A 73 5.95 -19.94 -25.72
CA ARG A 73 6.48 -21.29 -25.52
C ARG A 73 5.85 -22.21 -26.58
N PRO A 74 6.64 -23.10 -27.20
CA PRO A 74 6.18 -24.49 -27.33
C PRO A 74 7.29 -25.44 -26.85
N ARG A 75 7.02 -26.17 -25.77
CA ARG A 75 6.58 -27.59 -25.74
C ARG A 75 7.70 -28.59 -26.06
N ARG A 76 8.08 -29.31 -24.99
CA ARG A 76 8.90 -30.53 -24.95
C ARG A 76 8.59 -31.50 -26.10
N ARG A 77 9.64 -32.12 -26.65
CA ARG A 77 9.58 -33.52 -27.08
C ARG A 77 10.89 -34.23 -26.73
N SER A 78 10.86 -35.00 -25.64
CA SER A 78 11.81 -36.07 -25.38
C SER A 78 11.49 -37.21 -26.35
N THR A 79 12.49 -37.68 -27.09
CA THR A 79 12.48 -39.04 -27.64
C THR A 79 13.87 -39.62 -27.50
N ASP A 80 13.92 -40.63 -26.65
CA ASP A 80 14.86 -41.74 -26.58
C ASP A 80 15.17 -42.31 -27.98
N ARG A 81 16.46 -42.43 -28.30
CA ARG A 81 17.04 -43.51 -29.11
C ARG A 81 18.57 -43.54 -28.99
#